data_AF-A0A9E4K8B6-F1
#
_entry.id   AF-A0A9E4K8B6-F1
#
_cell.length_a   1.000
_cell.length_b   1.000
_cell.length_c   1.000
_cell.angle_alpha   90.00
_cell.angle_beta   90.00
_cell.angle_gamma   90.00
#
_symmetry.space_group_name_H-M   'P 1'
#
loop_
_entity.id
_entity.type
_entity.pdbx_description
1 polymer ?
#
loop_
_entity_poly.entity_id
_entity_poly.type
_entity_poly.pdbx_seq_one_letter_code
_entity_poly.pdbx_strand_id
1 'polypeptide(L)'
;MTRRASEVLEECADLMNKKGKAYNNIPQAEYYPRGQHDIYCMMWQKMKRMQSLLENPNDNAFEGLNDSARDLINYTSFFIEFSEGKMDGMTQKQLDNIIGKQDETE
;
A
#
# COMPACT_ATOMS: atom_id res chain seq x y z
N MET A 1 -12.79 25.04 6.45
CA MET A 1 -11.72 24.54 5.57
C MET A 1 -11.20 23.24 6.14
N THR A 2 -11.20 22.18 5.35
CA THR A 2 -10.64 20.88 5.72
C THR A 2 -9.11 20.99 5.79
N ARG A 3 -8.46 20.18 6.63
CA ARG A 3 -6.99 20.19 6.77
C ARG A 3 -6.36 19.63 5.48
N ARG A 4 -5.27 20.24 4.99
CA ARG A 4 -4.51 19.73 3.82
C ARG A 4 -4.19 18.24 3.89
N ALA A 5 -3.91 17.71 5.08
CA ALA A 5 -3.64 16.29 5.28
C ALA A 5 -4.85 15.38 4.96
N SER A 6 -6.08 15.83 5.23
CA SER A 6 -7.30 15.08 4.89
C SER A 6 -7.49 15.03 3.36
N GLU A 7 -7.27 16.16 2.68
CA GLU A 7 -7.31 16.21 1.22
C GLU A 7 -6.26 15.29 0.57
N VAL A 8 -5.08 15.15 1.19
CA VAL A 8 -4.05 14.19 0.71
C VAL A 8 -4.55 12.75 0.79
N LEU A 9 -5.32 12.37 1.82
CA LEU A 9 -5.90 11.03 1.90
C LEU A 9 -6.92 10.80 0.78
N GLU A 10 -7.75 11.80 0.48
CA GLU A 10 -8.70 11.75 -0.64
C GLU A 10 -7.96 11.61 -1.99
N GLU A 11 -6.90 12.39 -2.20
CA GLU A 11 -6.04 12.27 -3.39
C GLU A 11 -5.40 10.88 -3.52
N CYS A 12 -4.98 10.27 -2.40
CA CYS A 12 -4.40 8.93 -2.38
C CYS A 12 -5.44 7.89 -2.80
N ALA A 13 -6.67 7.98 -2.29
CA ALA A 13 -7.77 7.11 -2.68
C ALA A 13 -8.11 7.23 -4.17
N ASP A 14 -8.16 8.46 -4.69
CA ASP A 14 -8.38 8.70 -6.12
C ASP A 14 -7.25 8.12 -6.99
N LEU A 15 -6.00 8.30 -6.57
CA LEU A 15 -4.83 7.75 -7.27
C LEU A 15 -4.86 6.22 -7.26
N MET A 16 -5.18 5.60 -6.12
CA MET A 16 -5.32 4.17 -5.96
C MET A 16 -6.36 3.60 -6.93
N ASN A 17 -7.55 4.21 -6.97
CA ASN A 17 -8.63 3.80 -7.87
C ASN A 17 -8.26 3.96 -9.35
N LYS A 18 -7.56 5.05 -9.71
CA LYS A 18 -7.08 5.27 -11.08
C LYS A 18 -6.07 4.20 -11.50
N LYS A 19 -5.10 3.87 -10.64
CA LYS A 19 -4.11 2.83 -10.91
C LYS A 19 -4.76 1.44 -11.01
N GLY A 20 -5.70 1.13 -10.14
CA GLY A 20 -6.45 -0.12 -10.17
C GLY A 20 -7.18 -0.33 -11.49
N LYS A 21 -7.91 0.69 -11.98
CA LYS A 21 -8.61 0.62 -13.28
C LYS A 21 -7.69 0.48 -14.48
N ALA A 22 -6.47 1.02 -14.40
CA ALA A 22 -5.55 1.05 -15.53
C ALA A 22 -4.70 -0.23 -15.66
N TYR A 23 -4.39 -0.91 -14.55
CA TYR A 23 -3.36 -1.95 -14.54
C TYR A 23 -3.75 -3.26 -13.84
N ASN A 24 -4.82 -3.30 -13.04
CA ASN A 24 -5.18 -4.49 -12.27
C ASN A 24 -6.18 -5.38 -13.03
N ASN A 25 -5.66 -6.16 -13.97
CA ASN A 25 -6.44 -7.21 -14.65
C ASN A 25 -6.49 -8.54 -13.87
N ILE A 26 -5.80 -8.60 -12.74
CA ILE A 26 -5.80 -9.74 -11.81
C ILE A 26 -6.19 -9.27 -10.41
N PRO A 27 -6.78 -10.15 -9.58
CA PRO A 27 -7.16 -9.83 -8.22
C PRO A 27 -5.99 -9.30 -7.38
N GLN A 28 -6.26 -8.34 -6.51
CA GLN A 28 -5.22 -7.61 -5.77
C GLN A 28 -4.35 -8.54 -4.89
N ALA A 29 -4.93 -9.58 -4.29
CA ALA A 29 -4.20 -10.51 -3.44
C ALA A 29 -3.19 -11.39 -4.22
N GLU A 30 -3.33 -11.53 -5.53
CA GLU A 30 -2.40 -12.32 -6.35
C GLU A 30 -1.02 -11.64 -6.47
N TYR A 31 -0.95 -10.31 -6.30
CA TYR A 31 0.31 -9.58 -6.22
C TYR A 31 1.12 -9.90 -4.95
N TYR A 32 0.49 -10.53 -3.94
CA TYR A 32 1.07 -10.75 -2.61
C TYR A 32 1.03 -12.24 -2.20
N PRO A 33 1.77 -13.13 -2.89
CA PRO A 33 1.77 -14.57 -2.60
C PRO A 33 2.24 -14.94 -1.18
N ARG A 34 3.05 -14.10 -0.53
CA ARG A 34 3.49 -14.20 0.87
C ARG A 34 2.72 -13.27 1.81
N GLY A 35 1.61 -12.69 1.33
CA GLY A 35 0.69 -11.85 2.09
C GLY A 35 1.32 -10.58 2.64
N GLN A 36 1.10 -10.32 3.93
CA GLN A 36 1.59 -9.12 4.64
C GLN A 36 3.08 -8.85 4.41
N HIS A 37 3.92 -9.89 4.25
CA HIS A 37 5.35 -9.71 4.02
C HIS A 37 5.65 -9.05 2.67
N ASP A 38 4.90 -9.37 1.60
CA ASP A 38 5.11 -8.75 0.30
C ASP A 38 4.70 -7.28 0.32
N ILE A 39 3.58 -6.98 0.96
CA ILE A 39 3.11 -5.59 1.12
C ILE A 39 4.10 -4.78 1.97
N TYR A 40 4.63 -5.36 3.05
CA TYR A 40 5.69 -4.76 3.85
C TYR A 40 6.95 -4.47 3.02
N CYS A 41 7.36 -5.39 2.14
CA CYS A 41 8.48 -5.15 1.23
C CYS A 41 8.21 -3.94 0.31
N MET A 42 6.98 -3.75 -0.17
CA MET A 42 6.62 -2.58 -0.99
C MET A 42 6.67 -1.28 -0.17
N MET A 43 6.15 -1.29 1.06
CA MET A 43 6.27 -0.14 1.98
C MET A 43 7.74 0.22 2.23
N TRP A 44 8.58 -0.79 2.48
CA TRP A 44 10.01 -0.61 2.69
C TRP A 44 10.72 0.00 1.47
N GLN A 45 10.37 -0.44 0.26
CA GLN A 45 10.90 0.16 -0.97
C GLN A 45 10.55 1.64 -1.08
N LYS A 46 9.33 2.04 -0.71
CA LYS A 46 8.92 3.47 -0.70
C LYS A 46 9.67 4.27 0.36
N MET A 47 9.85 3.73 1.57
CA MET A 47 10.70 4.38 2.57
C MET A 47 12.15 4.52 2.10
N LYS A 48 12.71 3.52 1.40
CA LYS A 48 14.06 3.59 0.82
C LYS A 48 14.16 4.62 -0.30
N ARG A 49 13.15 4.76 -1.15
CA ARG A 49 13.13 5.81 -2.16
C ARG A 49 13.08 7.19 -1.52
N MET A 50 12.27 7.37 -0.48
CA MET A 50 12.24 8.62 0.28
C MET A 50 13.60 8.93 0.91
N GLN A 51 14.26 7.95 1.54
CA GLN A 51 15.61 8.10 2.08
C GLN A 51 16.60 8.56 0.98
N SER A 52 16.61 7.87 -0.16
CA SER A 52 17.48 8.16 -1.30
C SER A 52 17.28 9.60 -1.82
N LEU A 53 16.04 10.07 -1.91
CA LEU A 53 15.72 11.44 -2.35
C LEU A 53 16.08 12.51 -1.33
N LEU A 54 15.95 12.21 -0.03
CA LEU A 54 16.40 13.11 1.03
C LEU A 54 17.92 13.29 1.02
N GLU A 55 18.65 12.20 0.75
CA GLU A 55 20.11 12.21 0.64
C GLU A 55 20.60 12.79 -0.71
N ASN A 56 19.78 12.69 -1.77
CA ASN A 56 20.11 13.15 -3.13
C ASN A 56 18.93 13.91 -3.76
N PRO A 57 18.69 15.19 -3.37
CA PRO A 57 17.50 15.94 -3.78
C PRO A 57 17.31 16.15 -5.29
N ASN A 58 18.39 16.06 -6.07
CA ASN A 58 18.39 16.25 -7.52
C ASN A 58 18.07 14.96 -8.31
N ASP A 59 17.95 13.80 -7.64
CA ASP A 59 17.66 12.51 -8.28
C ASP A 59 16.14 12.21 -8.35
N ASN A 60 15.34 13.19 -8.74
CA ASN A 60 13.87 13.09 -8.78
C ASN A 60 13.29 12.78 -10.17
N ALA A 61 14.12 12.37 -11.13
CA ALA A 61 13.74 12.25 -12.54
C ALA A 61 12.58 11.26 -12.82
N PHE A 62 12.37 10.26 -11.95
CA PHE A 62 11.38 9.20 -12.16
C PHE A 62 10.26 9.15 -11.10
N GLU A 63 10.53 9.56 -9.87
CA GLU A 63 9.57 9.55 -8.75
C GLU A 63 10.02 10.57 -7.70
N GLY A 64 9.12 11.48 -7.30
CA GLY A 64 9.37 12.50 -6.29
C GLY A 64 9.03 12.05 -4.87
N LEU A 65 9.50 12.80 -3.87
CA LEU A 65 9.32 12.46 -2.45
C LEU A 65 7.85 12.36 -2.05
N ASN A 66 7.05 13.32 -2.55
CA ASN A 66 5.61 13.39 -2.31
C ASN A 66 4.83 12.28 -3.02
N ASP A 67 5.33 11.74 -4.13
CA ASP A 67 4.72 10.61 -4.82
C ASP A 67 5.00 9.32 -4.06
N SER A 68 6.25 9.13 -3.61
CA SER A 68 6.63 8.00 -2.77
C SER A 68 5.85 7.96 -1.45
N ALA A 69 5.61 9.12 -0.84
CA ALA A 69 4.81 9.22 0.38
C ALA A 69 3.33 8.84 0.14
N ARG A 70 2.74 9.24 -0.99
CA ARG A 70 1.36 8.86 -1.36
C ARG A 70 1.25 7.37 -1.68
N ASP A 71 2.22 6.81 -2.40
CA ASP A 71 2.26 5.38 -2.65
C ASP A 71 2.43 4.60 -1.34
N LEU A 72 3.21 5.10 -0.38
CA LEU A 72 3.34 4.49 0.95
C LEU A 72 2.01 4.48 1.71
N ILE A 73 1.21 5.56 1.64
CA ILE A 73 -0.15 5.59 2.21
C ILE A 73 -1.00 4.47 1.58
N ASN A 74 -0.99 4.34 0.26
CA ASN A 74 -1.77 3.31 -0.45
C ASN A 74 -1.30 1.87 -0.11
N TYR A 75 0.00 1.62 -0.05
CA TYR A 75 0.50 0.30 0.38
C TYR A 75 0.17 0.00 1.84
N THR A 76 0.14 1.03 2.69
CA THR A 76 -0.27 0.88 4.09
C THR A 76 -1.76 0.53 4.19
N SER A 77 -2.62 1.13 3.36
CA SER A 77 -4.04 0.73 3.31
C SER A 77 -4.22 -0.69 2.77
N PHE A 78 -3.45 -1.11 1.76
CA PHE A 78 -3.46 -2.50 1.29
C PHE A 78 -2.99 -3.47 2.37
N PHE A 79 -2.01 -3.08 3.18
CA PHE A 79 -1.55 -3.90 4.31
C PHE A 79 -2.68 -4.14 5.30
N ILE A 80 -3.45 -3.10 5.63
CA ILE A 80 -4.61 -3.19 6.51
C ILE A 80 -5.70 -4.07 5.87
N GLU A 81 -6.07 -3.81 4.61
CA GLU A 81 -7.09 -4.58 3.88
C GLU A 81 -6.76 -6.08 3.83
N PHE A 82 -5.49 -6.44 3.58
CA PHE A 82 -5.03 -7.82 3.62
C PHE A 82 -5.10 -8.39 5.04
N SER A 83 -4.70 -7.61 6.05
CA SER A 83 -4.72 -8.03 7.46
C SER A 83 -6.15 -8.25 7.97
N GLU A 84 -7.13 -7.53 7.42
CA GLU A 84 -8.56 -7.75 7.69
C GLU A 84 -9.16 -8.91 6.88
N GLY A 85 -8.39 -9.53 5.97
CA GLY A 85 -8.88 -10.60 5.11
C GLY A 85 -9.91 -10.14 4.06
N LYS A 86 -9.94 -8.84 3.74
CA LYS A 86 -10.94 -8.23 2.86
C LYS A 86 -10.44 -7.97 1.43
N MET A 87 -9.18 -8.27 1.16
CA MET A 87 -8.58 -8.03 -0.15
C MET A 87 -9.14 -8.98 -1.20
N ASP A 88 -9.43 -8.44 -2.39
CA ASP A 88 -9.98 -9.22 -3.50
C ASP A 88 -9.02 -10.32 -3.97
N GLY A 89 -9.56 -11.53 -4.17
CA GLY A 89 -8.83 -12.71 -4.66
C GLY A 89 -7.99 -13.47 -3.63
N MET A 90 -8.18 -13.24 -2.32
CA MET A 90 -7.43 -13.98 -1.30
C MET A 90 -7.75 -15.48 -1.32
N THR A 91 -6.69 -16.29 -1.26
CA THR A 91 -6.78 -17.74 -1.11
C THR A 91 -7.03 -18.12 0.36
N GLN A 92 -7.60 -19.31 0.60
CA GLN A 92 -7.75 -19.84 1.96
C GLN A 92 -6.41 -19.89 2.70
N LYS A 93 -5.34 -20.31 2.00
CA LYS A 93 -3.97 -20.30 2.55
C LYS A 93 -3.53 -18.90 2.99
N GLN A 94 -3.83 -17.85 2.22
CA GLN A 94 -3.50 -16.48 2.63
C GLN A 94 -4.30 -16.06 3.86
N LEU A 95 -5.59 -16.38 3.91
CA LEU A 95 -6.45 -16.10 5.08
C LEU A 95 -5.94 -16.81 6.34
N ASP A 96 -5.54 -18.08 6.23
CA ASP A 96 -5.05 -18.87 7.37
C ASP A 96 -3.72 -18.34 7.92
N ASN A 97 -2.92 -17.68 7.07
CA ASN A 97 -1.59 -17.18 7.40
C ASN A 97 -1.56 -15.67 7.72
N ILE A 98 -2.71 -15.01 7.90
CA ILE A 98 -2.75 -13.62 8.36
C ILE A 98 -2.14 -13.55 9.77
N ILE A 99 -1.06 -12.79 9.91
CA ILE A 99 -0.39 -12.54 11.18
C ILE A 99 -1.16 -11.48 11.93
N GLY A 100 -1.36 -11.71 13.23
CA GLY A 100 -2.06 -10.76 14.10
C GLY A 100 -3.58 -10.81 13.95
N LYS A 101 -4.15 -11.91 13.44
CA LYS A 101 -5.53 -12.28 13.77
C LYS A 101 -5.61 -12.36 15.29
N GLN A 102 -6.04 -11.27 15.93
CA GLN A 102 -6.63 -11.39 17.24
C GLN A 102 -7.85 -12.29 17.01
N ASP A 103 -7.90 -13.41 17.71
CA ASP A 103 -9.17 -14.07 17.92
C ASP A 103 -10.07 -13.00 18.51
N GLU A 104 -11.03 -12.49 17.73
CA GLU A 104 -12.13 -11.68 18.24
C GLU A 104 -13.02 -12.60 19.10
N THR A 105 -12.46 -13.04 20.22
CA THR A 105 -13.18 -13.58 21.37
C THR A 105 -13.01 -12.56 22.48
N GLU A 106 -13.90 -11.57 22.48
CA GLU A 106 -14.49 -10.95 23.68
C GLU A 106 -15.69 -10.07 23.28
#